data_AF-A0A0C3B107-F1
#
_entry.id   AF-A0A0C3B107-F1
#
_cell.length_a   1.000
_cell.length_b   1.000
_cell.length_c   1.000
_cell.angle_alpha   90.00
_cell.angle_beta   90.00
_cell.angle_gamma   90.00
#
_symmetry.space_group_name_H-M   'P 1'
#
loop_
_entity.id
_entity.type
_entity.pdbx_description
1 polymer ?
#
loop_
_entity_poly.entity_id
_entity_poly.type
_entity_poly.pdbx_seq_one_letter_code
_entity_poly.pdbx_strand_id
1 'polypeptide(L)'
;MTSYTSEIPLSSTMIAILGAALGAAAYMVYRVEEQRKRQGEQARPLQNAASAIHADTWGKQWPKSEGTIYKTEIDHETGSVDDDEIYGLADKFIIPPHFKYRYFTKIRRLKTALYTYPGNVDDDVLVVREEYETLRQALEDDSNHTRSIVVTGHPGIGKSTFLLYLLLHRLERKLPTAVQFGAYYYLIFDKRGARVNSLNDPDPRLGECWALTDSNNNVIQPCEPFQNLAERVILASPPERERWREWIKQENGCWIISNLPSVPEIAAIVKERRKLEPSYDPSSTLSLSCASGDHRLGTSYVAWNLLPMGASIPLKGKQQALRYTYPTIHRLSSKDPLEYMSQRSNTPASFSFALHRMAV
;
A
#
# COMPACT_ATOMS: atom_id res chain seq x y z
N MET A 1 55.08 45.19 -28.81
CA MET A 1 54.21 44.21 -28.13
C MET A 1 53.07 43.86 -29.07
N THR A 2 53.27 42.84 -29.90
CA THR A 2 52.23 42.28 -30.78
C THR A 2 51.63 41.08 -30.05
N SER A 3 50.43 41.23 -29.50
CA SER A 3 49.70 40.14 -28.86
C SER A 3 49.17 39.18 -29.93
N TYR A 4 49.76 38.00 -30.03
CA TYR A 4 49.21 36.89 -30.81
C TYR A 4 47.99 36.33 -30.05
N THR A 5 46.79 36.70 -30.47
CA THR A 5 45.56 35.98 -30.09
C THR A 5 45.46 34.76 -30.99
N SER A 6 45.85 33.60 -30.48
CA SER A 6 45.63 32.32 -31.16
C SER A 6 44.12 32.01 -31.15
N GLU A 7 43.48 32.14 -32.30
CA GLU A 7 42.13 31.61 -32.50
C GLU A 7 42.22 30.08 -32.49
N ILE A 8 41.63 29.46 -31.47
CA ILE A 8 41.47 28.00 -31.43
C ILE A 8 40.27 27.68 -32.32
N PRO A 9 40.43 27.00 -33.47
CA PRO A 9 39.30 26.60 -34.29
C PRO A 9 38.48 25.58 -33.49
N LEU A 10 37.29 25.99 -33.06
CA LEU A 10 36.31 25.07 -32.51
C LEU A 10 35.95 24.07 -33.61
N SER A 11 36.37 22.82 -33.42
CA SER A 11 36.00 21.72 -34.30
C SER A 11 34.48 21.63 -34.43
N SER A 12 33.98 21.34 -35.65
CA SER A 12 32.56 21.10 -35.94
C SER A 12 31.90 20.13 -34.93
N THR A 13 32.67 19.16 -34.42
CA THR A 13 32.22 18.22 -33.38
C THR A 13 31.88 18.90 -32.04
N MET A 14 32.65 19.91 -31.61
CA MET A 14 32.37 20.64 -30.37
C MET A 14 31.08 21.47 -30.48
N ILE A 15 30.81 22.07 -31.64
CA ILE A 15 29.57 22.83 -31.90
C ILE A 15 28.36 21.89 -31.81
N ALA A 16 28.45 20.69 -32.39
CA ALA A 16 27.37 19.70 -32.33
C ALA A 16 27.07 19.22 -30.90
N ILE A 17 28.11 18.95 -30.09
CA ILE A 17 27.95 18.52 -28.69
C ILE A 17 27.30 19.63 -27.85
N LEU A 18 27.74 20.88 -28.02
CA LEU A 18 27.17 22.03 -27.32
C LEU A 18 25.69 22.22 -27.69
N GLY A 19 25.35 22.11 -28.98
CA GLY A 19 23.98 22.19 -29.47
C GLY A 19 23.06 21.11 -28.87
N ALA A 20 23.52 19.86 -28.81
CA ALA A 20 22.77 18.77 -28.21
C ALA A 20 22.56 18.97 -26.70
N ALA A 21 23.58 19.43 -25.98
CA ALA A 21 23.51 19.71 -24.54
C ALA A 21 22.53 20.84 -24.23
N LEU A 22 22.58 21.95 -24.98
CA LEU A 22 21.64 23.07 -24.84
C LEU A 22 20.21 22.66 -25.19
N GLY A 23 20.02 21.85 -26.25
CA GLY A 23 18.71 21.30 -26.61
C GLY A 23 18.12 20.43 -25.50
N ALA A 24 18.92 19.53 -24.91
CA ALA A 24 18.48 18.70 -23.79
C ALA A 24 18.13 19.52 -22.55
N ALA A 25 18.94 20.54 -22.21
CA ALA A 25 18.66 21.43 -21.08
C ALA A 25 17.36 22.24 -21.29
N ALA A 26 17.16 22.82 -22.48
CA ALA A 26 15.94 23.54 -22.83
C ALA A 26 14.70 22.63 -22.79
N TYR A 27 14.82 21.40 -23.30
CA TYR A 27 13.74 20.40 -23.22
C TYR A 27 13.40 20.03 -21.77
N MET A 28 14.40 19.86 -20.90
CA MET A 28 14.18 19.57 -19.48
C MET A 28 13.49 20.73 -18.76
N VAL A 29 13.90 21.99 -19.01
CA VAL A 29 13.22 23.17 -18.45
C VAL A 29 11.78 23.25 -18.95
N TYR A 30 11.55 23.10 -20.25
CA TYR A 30 10.21 23.07 -20.83
C TYR A 30 9.33 21.98 -20.19
N ARG A 31 9.87 20.77 -20.02
CA ARG A 31 9.16 19.65 -19.39
C ARG A 31 8.80 19.94 -17.94
N VAL A 32 9.68 20.58 -17.18
CA VAL A 32 9.43 20.99 -15.79
C VAL A 32 8.34 22.07 -15.72
N GLU A 33 8.37 23.06 -16.61
CA GLU A 33 7.33 24.09 -16.67
C GLU A 33 5.96 23.53 -17.07
N GLU A 34 5.93 22.62 -18.04
CA GLU A 34 4.69 21.97 -18.47
C GLU A 34 4.12 21.09 -17.34
N GLN A 35 4.98 20.38 -16.60
CA GLN A 35 4.58 19.66 -15.39
C GLN A 35 4.03 20.60 -14.32
N ARG A 36 4.66 21.76 -14.09
CA ARG A 36 4.19 22.76 -13.12
C ARG A 36 2.85 23.37 -13.51
N LYS A 37 2.61 23.61 -14.80
CA LYS A 37 1.31 24.09 -15.31
C LYS A 37 0.22 23.03 -15.09
N ARG A 38 0.47 21.78 -15.50
CA ARG A 38 -0.47 20.66 -15.29
C ARG A 38 -0.74 20.42 -13.80
N GLN A 39 0.27 20.58 -12.95
CA GLN A 39 0.12 20.56 -11.50
C GLN A 39 -0.88 21.64 -11.06
N GLY A 40 -0.64 22.92 -11.38
CA GLY A 40 -1.51 24.03 -10.98
C GLY A 40 -2.98 23.83 -11.39
N GLU A 41 -3.23 23.27 -12.56
CA GLU A 41 -4.59 22.97 -13.06
C GLU A 41 -5.27 21.87 -12.24
N GLN A 42 -4.55 20.82 -11.84
CA GLN A 42 -5.09 19.72 -11.04
C GLN A 42 -5.33 20.08 -9.56
N ALA A 43 -4.66 21.11 -9.04
CA ALA A 43 -4.75 21.48 -7.63
C ALA A 43 -6.16 21.93 -7.23
N ARG A 44 -6.88 22.66 -8.09
CA ARG A 44 -8.22 23.20 -7.78
C ARG A 44 -9.29 22.10 -7.66
N PRO A 45 -9.47 21.19 -8.63
CA PRO A 45 -10.40 20.07 -8.48
C PRO A 45 -10.08 19.20 -7.26
N LEU A 46 -8.78 18.95 -7.02
CA LEU A 46 -8.32 18.16 -5.88
C LEU A 46 -8.68 18.85 -4.55
N GLN A 47 -8.47 20.17 -4.46
CA GLN A 47 -8.83 20.96 -3.29
C GLN A 47 -10.33 20.94 -3.02
N ASN A 48 -11.15 21.08 -4.06
CA ASN A 48 -12.61 21.00 -3.92
C ASN A 48 -13.05 19.62 -3.44
N ALA A 49 -12.48 18.56 -3.99
CA ALA A 49 -12.77 17.18 -3.59
C ALA A 49 -12.34 16.91 -2.13
N ALA A 50 -11.14 17.36 -1.75
CA ALA A 50 -10.64 17.24 -0.38
C ALA A 50 -11.52 18.00 0.62
N SER A 51 -11.91 19.24 0.30
CA SER A 51 -12.83 20.04 1.12
C SER A 51 -14.20 19.38 1.26
N ALA A 52 -14.73 18.79 0.19
CA ALA A 52 -16.00 18.07 0.24
C ALA A 52 -15.92 16.83 1.15
N ILE A 53 -14.83 16.06 1.07
CA ILE A 53 -14.61 14.93 1.99
C ILE A 53 -14.55 15.39 3.42
N HIS A 54 -13.78 16.43 3.71
CA HIS A 54 -13.67 16.97 5.06
C HIS A 54 -15.03 17.38 5.62
N ALA A 55 -15.82 18.14 4.86
CA ALA A 55 -17.16 18.56 5.26
C ALA A 55 -18.09 17.37 5.57
N ASP A 56 -17.93 16.27 4.84
CA ASP A 56 -18.75 15.07 4.98
C ASP A 56 -18.27 14.10 6.07
N THR A 57 -16.98 14.10 6.41
CA THR A 57 -16.34 13.10 7.29
C THR A 57 -15.90 13.63 8.65
N TRP A 58 -15.55 14.90 8.75
CA TRP A 58 -14.82 15.41 9.91
C TRP A 58 -15.70 15.40 11.16
N GLY A 59 -15.40 14.50 12.09
CA GLY A 59 -16.22 14.28 13.28
C GLY A 59 -17.57 13.61 13.01
N LYS A 60 -17.76 13.04 11.83
CA LYS A 60 -18.98 12.34 11.42
C LYS A 60 -18.66 10.88 11.16
N GLN A 61 -19.58 10.01 11.53
CA GLN A 61 -19.44 8.59 11.22
C GLN A 61 -19.59 8.38 9.71
N TRP A 62 -18.60 7.71 9.11
CA TRP A 62 -18.69 7.32 7.71
C TRP A 62 -19.76 6.25 7.51
N PRO A 63 -20.50 6.25 6.38
CA PRO A 63 -21.51 5.23 6.10
C PRO A 63 -20.94 3.80 6.19
N LYS A 64 -21.42 3.06 7.18
CA LYS A 64 -21.02 1.69 7.49
C LYS A 64 -22.23 0.78 7.59
N SER A 65 -22.04 -0.47 7.18
CA SER A 65 -23.04 -1.53 7.21
C SER A 65 -22.43 -2.83 7.73
N GLU A 66 -23.29 -3.77 8.08
CA GLU A 66 -22.89 -5.11 8.50
C GLU A 66 -23.39 -6.14 7.50
N GLY A 67 -22.62 -7.20 7.32
CA GLY A 67 -22.96 -8.32 6.47
C GLY A 67 -22.70 -9.64 7.20
N THR A 68 -23.20 -10.72 6.61
CA THR A 68 -22.93 -12.08 7.09
C THR A 68 -22.66 -12.97 5.89
N ILE A 69 -21.60 -13.76 5.97
CA ILE A 69 -21.33 -14.89 5.07
C ILE A 69 -21.73 -16.17 5.79
N TYR A 70 -22.59 -16.96 5.18
CA TYR A 70 -22.87 -18.32 5.65
C TYR A 70 -21.89 -19.30 5.03
N LYS A 71 -21.55 -20.37 5.74
CA LYS A 71 -20.66 -21.42 5.24
C LYS A 71 -21.14 -21.99 3.90
N THR A 72 -22.45 -22.14 3.73
CA THR A 72 -23.09 -22.58 2.48
C THR A 72 -22.90 -21.63 1.29
N GLU A 73 -22.50 -20.38 1.51
CA GLU A 73 -22.14 -19.44 0.44
C GLU A 73 -20.69 -19.62 -0.03
N ILE A 74 -19.85 -20.30 0.76
CA ILE A 74 -18.43 -20.57 0.44
C ILE A 74 -18.29 -22.00 -0.08
N ASP A 75 -18.90 -22.94 0.62
CA ASP A 75 -18.95 -24.35 0.25
C ASP A 75 -20.00 -24.51 -0.85
N HIS A 76 -19.61 -24.22 -2.09
CA HIS A 76 -20.43 -24.65 -3.22
C HIS A 76 -20.47 -26.19 -3.16
N GLU A 77 -21.67 -26.77 -2.95
CA GLU A 77 -21.96 -28.22 -3.00
C GLU A 77 -21.66 -28.87 -4.38
N THR A 78 -20.92 -28.17 -5.24
CA THR A 78 -20.72 -28.51 -6.63
C THR A 78 -19.59 -29.51 -6.79
N GLY A 79 -19.98 -30.77 -6.90
CA GLY A 79 -19.21 -31.79 -7.58
C GLY A 79 -18.53 -32.74 -6.62
N SER A 80 -19.10 -33.94 -6.51
CA SER A 80 -18.36 -35.18 -6.30
C SER A 80 -17.26 -35.25 -7.35
N VAL A 81 -16.12 -34.60 -7.11
CA VAL A 81 -14.94 -34.83 -7.92
C VAL A 81 -14.35 -36.11 -7.35
N ASP A 82 -14.61 -37.23 -8.03
CA ASP A 82 -14.05 -38.56 -7.75
C ASP A 82 -12.51 -38.60 -8.03
N ASP A 83 -11.78 -37.53 -7.68
CA ASP A 83 -10.33 -37.41 -7.84
C ASP A 83 -9.67 -37.52 -6.46
N ASP A 84 -9.48 -38.76 -6.04
CA ASP A 84 -8.97 -39.22 -4.73
C ASP A 84 -7.57 -38.71 -4.31
N GLU A 85 -6.89 -37.83 -5.05
CA GLU A 85 -5.45 -37.56 -4.82
C GLU A 85 -5.03 -36.11 -4.55
N ILE A 86 -5.92 -35.11 -4.62
CA ILE A 86 -5.53 -33.69 -4.43
C ILE A 86 -6.14 -33.02 -3.17
N TYR A 87 -7.03 -33.70 -2.44
CA TYR A 87 -7.87 -33.10 -1.38
C TYR A 87 -7.26 -32.99 0.04
N GLY A 88 -5.97 -33.25 0.24
CA GLY A 88 -5.35 -33.16 1.58
C GLY A 88 -5.22 -31.74 2.18
N LEU A 89 -5.58 -30.69 1.43
CA LEU A 89 -5.42 -29.28 1.85
C LEU A 89 -6.75 -28.56 2.13
N ALA A 90 -7.86 -28.99 1.53
CA ALA A 90 -9.17 -28.38 1.71
C ALA A 90 -9.77 -28.70 3.10
N ASP A 91 -9.42 -29.84 3.68
CA ASP A 91 -9.97 -30.39 4.92
C ASP A 91 -9.53 -29.65 6.21
N LYS A 92 -8.80 -28.52 6.12
CA LYS A 92 -8.19 -27.85 7.29
C LYS A 92 -8.62 -26.41 7.56
N PHE A 93 -9.39 -25.77 6.67
CA PHE A 93 -9.92 -24.45 6.99
C PHE A 93 -11.19 -24.62 7.80
N ILE A 94 -11.09 -24.42 9.12
CA ILE A 94 -12.25 -24.34 10.01
C ILE A 94 -13.02 -23.06 9.64
N ILE A 95 -13.94 -23.17 8.69
CA ILE A 95 -14.85 -22.08 8.31
C ILE A 95 -16.01 -22.10 9.32
N PRO A 96 -16.25 -21.01 10.07
CA PRO A 96 -17.37 -20.94 11.00
C PRO A 96 -18.71 -21.04 10.24
N PRO A 97 -19.79 -21.55 10.86
CA PRO A 97 -21.10 -21.67 10.21
C PRO A 97 -21.62 -20.34 9.63
N HIS A 98 -21.27 -19.23 10.28
CA HIS A 98 -21.51 -17.89 9.82
C HIS A 98 -20.35 -16.97 10.21
N PHE A 99 -20.04 -15.99 9.37
CA PHE A 99 -19.02 -14.99 9.57
C PHE A 99 -19.64 -13.60 9.42
N LYS A 100 -19.72 -12.85 10.52
CA LYS A 100 -20.19 -11.46 10.52
C LYS A 100 -19.04 -10.53 10.17
N TYR A 101 -19.29 -9.56 9.31
CA TYR A 101 -18.29 -8.57 8.91
C TYR A 101 -18.88 -7.17 8.83
N ARG A 102 -18.01 -6.17 8.97
CA ARG A 102 -18.35 -4.75 8.78
C ARG A 102 -17.77 -4.27 7.47
N TYR A 103 -18.45 -3.33 6.83
CA TYR A 103 -17.92 -2.68 5.63
C TYR A 103 -18.36 -1.22 5.53
N PHE A 104 -17.53 -0.41 4.90
CA PHE A 104 -17.87 0.97 4.54
C PHE A 104 -18.37 1.03 3.10
N THR A 105 -19.28 1.95 2.83
CA THR A 105 -19.81 2.25 1.48
C THR A 105 -19.34 3.64 1.02
N LYS A 106 -19.64 4.03 -0.22
CA LYS A 106 -19.28 5.36 -0.78
C LYS A 106 -17.76 5.61 -0.83
N ILE A 107 -16.95 4.55 -0.79
CA ILE A 107 -15.48 4.63 -0.77
C ILE A 107 -14.93 5.18 -2.08
N ARG A 108 -15.65 5.06 -3.19
CA ARG A 108 -15.25 5.61 -4.49
C ARG A 108 -14.99 7.11 -4.37
N ARG A 109 -15.87 7.83 -3.68
CA ARG A 109 -15.76 9.29 -3.53
C ARG A 109 -14.51 9.68 -2.73
N LEU A 110 -14.15 8.89 -1.72
CA LEU A 110 -12.89 9.04 -0.99
C LEU A 110 -11.69 8.80 -1.91
N LYS A 111 -11.67 7.65 -2.62
CA LYS A 111 -10.59 7.29 -3.54
C LYS A 111 -10.39 8.32 -4.64
N THR A 112 -11.46 8.81 -5.27
CA THR A 112 -11.39 9.82 -6.33
C THR A 112 -10.69 11.10 -5.86
N ALA A 113 -10.94 11.55 -4.63
CA ALA A 113 -10.28 12.72 -4.09
C ALA A 113 -8.83 12.46 -3.65
N LEU A 114 -8.44 11.21 -3.40
CA LEU A 114 -7.08 10.88 -2.97
C LEU A 114 -6.16 10.56 -4.14
N TYR A 115 -6.65 9.85 -5.15
CA TYR A 115 -5.80 9.20 -6.16
C TYR A 115 -5.67 9.97 -7.48
N THR A 116 -6.39 11.08 -7.70
CA THR A 116 -6.46 11.83 -8.99
C THR A 116 -6.79 11.01 -10.25
N TYR A 117 -6.85 9.69 -10.15
CA TYR A 117 -7.18 8.77 -11.23
C TYR A 117 -8.64 8.34 -11.08
N PRO A 118 -9.42 8.32 -12.17
CA PRO A 118 -10.71 7.65 -12.19
C PRO A 118 -10.43 6.16 -12.02
N GLY A 119 -10.49 5.68 -10.78
CA GLY A 119 -10.42 4.25 -10.49
C GLY A 119 -11.57 3.52 -11.20
N ASN A 120 -11.39 2.22 -11.41
CA ASN A 120 -12.48 1.35 -11.85
C ASN A 120 -13.72 1.58 -10.96
N VAL A 121 -14.89 1.51 -11.59
CA VAL A 121 -16.18 1.88 -10.98
C VAL A 121 -16.51 1.01 -9.75
N ASP A 122 -15.82 -0.13 -9.60
CA ASP A 122 -16.24 -1.29 -8.82
C ASP A 122 -15.72 -1.29 -7.37
N ASP A 123 -15.18 -0.16 -6.92
CA ASP A 123 -14.40 -0.06 -5.69
C ASP A 123 -15.06 0.83 -4.61
N ASP A 124 -16.40 0.81 -4.56
CA ASP A 124 -17.21 1.64 -3.65
C ASP A 124 -17.40 1.05 -2.24
N VAL A 125 -16.94 -0.19 -2.01
CA VAL A 125 -17.01 -0.88 -0.72
C VAL A 125 -15.62 -1.17 -0.16
N LEU A 126 -15.47 -1.01 1.17
CA LEU A 126 -14.29 -1.43 1.94
C LEU A 126 -14.73 -2.38 3.04
N VAL A 127 -14.38 -3.66 2.95
CA VAL A 127 -14.59 -4.64 4.04
C VAL A 127 -13.53 -4.45 5.12
N VAL A 128 -13.98 -4.30 6.36
CA VAL A 128 -13.11 -4.14 7.54
C VAL A 128 -12.65 -5.52 7.99
N ARG A 129 -11.35 -5.76 7.85
CA ARG A 129 -10.68 -6.98 8.31
C ARG A 129 -10.36 -6.89 9.80
N GLU A 130 -10.31 -8.03 10.49
CA GLU A 130 -9.90 -8.07 11.90
C GLU A 130 -8.47 -7.54 12.08
N GLU A 131 -7.63 -7.82 11.08
CA GLU A 131 -6.26 -7.32 11.03
C GLU A 131 -6.20 -5.79 11.07
N TYR A 132 -7.11 -5.09 10.39
CA TYR A 132 -7.08 -3.63 10.34
C TYR A 132 -7.32 -3.01 11.72
N GLU A 133 -8.23 -3.58 12.50
CA GLU A 133 -8.48 -3.18 13.88
C GLU A 133 -7.26 -3.44 14.76
N THR A 134 -6.68 -4.64 14.64
CA THR A 134 -5.49 -5.04 15.40
C THR A 134 -4.30 -4.12 15.09
N LEU A 135 -4.03 -3.85 13.81
CA LEU A 135 -2.97 -2.95 13.38
C LEU A 135 -3.21 -1.52 13.87
N ARG A 136 -4.44 -1.02 13.76
CA ARG A 136 -4.80 0.31 14.26
C ARG A 136 -4.57 0.43 15.77
N GLN A 137 -5.05 -0.54 16.55
CA GLN A 137 -4.83 -0.58 18.00
C GLN A 137 -3.34 -0.60 18.32
N ALA A 138 -2.55 -1.46 17.67
CA ALA A 138 -1.11 -1.52 17.87
C ALA A 138 -0.40 -0.18 17.54
N LEU A 139 -0.87 0.56 16.53
CA LEU A 139 -0.35 1.89 16.21
C LEU A 139 -0.74 2.93 17.26
N GLU A 140 -1.97 2.90 17.76
CA GLU A 140 -2.46 3.83 18.79
C GLU A 140 -1.83 3.58 20.17
N ASP A 141 -1.64 2.31 20.52
CA ASP A 141 -1.10 1.85 21.81
C ASP A 141 0.44 1.89 21.86
N ASP A 142 1.13 2.20 20.75
CA ASP A 142 2.59 2.26 20.70
C ASP A 142 3.15 3.39 21.58
N SER A 143 3.38 3.04 22.85
CA SER A 143 3.99 3.86 23.89
C SER A 143 5.42 4.30 23.56
N ASN A 144 6.12 3.61 22.66
CA ASN A 144 7.46 4.02 22.23
C ASN A 144 7.42 5.18 21.24
N HIS A 145 6.22 5.63 20.83
CA HIS A 145 6.01 6.72 19.87
C HIS A 145 6.88 6.55 18.63
N THR A 146 6.94 5.33 18.08
CA THR A 146 7.73 5.07 16.88
C THR A 146 7.21 5.96 15.76
N ARG A 147 8.06 6.88 15.31
CA ARG A 147 7.69 7.91 14.35
C ARG A 147 7.48 7.32 12.96
N SER A 148 8.37 6.46 12.51
CA SER A 148 8.38 5.96 11.14
C SER A 148 8.07 4.47 11.11
N ILE A 149 7.00 4.10 10.40
CA ILE A 149 6.45 2.75 10.39
C ILE A 149 6.16 2.32 8.95
N VAL A 150 6.63 1.14 8.57
CA VAL A 150 6.28 0.49 7.29
C VAL A 150 5.27 -0.62 7.53
N VAL A 151 4.14 -0.60 6.83
CA VAL A 151 3.23 -1.74 6.70
C VAL A 151 3.49 -2.42 5.37
N THR A 152 4.06 -3.63 5.41
CA THR A 152 4.43 -4.40 4.22
C THR A 152 3.75 -5.77 4.17
N GLY A 153 3.88 -6.52 3.09
CA GLY A 153 3.24 -7.84 2.90
C GLY A 153 2.92 -8.11 1.44
N HIS A 154 2.37 -9.29 1.14
CA HIS A 154 2.05 -9.72 -0.22
C HIS A 154 1.26 -8.65 -1.02
N PRO A 155 1.55 -8.46 -2.32
CA PRO A 155 0.73 -7.61 -3.19
C PRO A 155 -0.75 -8.04 -3.14
N GLY A 156 -1.67 -7.09 -3.22
CA GLY A 156 -3.11 -7.37 -3.28
C GLY A 156 -3.82 -7.67 -1.93
N ILE A 157 -3.11 -7.80 -0.81
CA ILE A 157 -3.73 -8.18 0.48
C ILE A 157 -4.51 -7.05 1.19
N GLY A 158 -4.53 -5.84 0.61
CA GLY A 158 -5.29 -4.71 1.16
C GLY A 158 -4.50 -3.72 2.04
N LYS A 159 -3.18 -3.59 1.86
CA LYS A 159 -2.37 -2.58 2.59
C LYS A 159 -2.84 -1.13 2.33
N SER A 160 -3.07 -0.78 1.06
CA SER A 160 -3.61 0.54 0.69
C SER A 160 -5.03 0.73 1.25
N THR A 161 -5.83 -0.35 1.27
CA THR A 161 -7.15 -0.39 1.90
C THR A 161 -7.08 -0.14 3.42
N PHE A 162 -6.06 -0.68 4.10
CA PHE A 162 -5.80 -0.39 5.50
C PHE A 162 -5.54 1.10 5.75
N LEU A 163 -4.79 1.80 4.88
CA LEU A 163 -4.59 3.25 5.02
C LEU A 163 -5.90 4.04 4.86
N LEU A 164 -6.79 3.63 3.95
CA LEU A 164 -8.11 4.24 3.82
C LEU A 164 -8.98 4.01 5.06
N TYR A 165 -8.97 2.80 5.60
CA TYR A 165 -9.62 2.47 6.86
C TYR A 165 -9.09 3.34 8.01
N LEU A 166 -7.78 3.49 8.12
CA LEU A 166 -7.13 4.30 9.16
C LEU A 166 -7.46 5.79 9.00
N LEU A 167 -7.48 6.30 7.77
CA LEU A 167 -7.90 7.67 7.47
C LEU A 167 -9.33 7.91 7.96
N LEU A 168 -10.29 7.08 7.56
CA LEU A 168 -11.69 7.22 7.97
C LEU A 168 -11.85 7.21 9.49
N HIS A 169 -11.16 6.28 10.16
CA HIS A 169 -11.17 6.18 11.62
C HIS A 169 -10.71 7.48 12.31
N ARG A 170 -9.64 8.08 11.80
CA ARG A 170 -9.07 9.32 12.34
C ARG A 170 -9.94 10.54 12.04
N LEU A 171 -10.50 10.64 10.84
CA LEU A 171 -11.42 11.72 10.46
C LEU A 171 -12.69 11.71 11.32
N GLU A 172 -13.27 10.53 11.59
CA GLU A 172 -14.43 10.36 12.49
C GLU A 172 -14.13 10.89 13.90
N ARG A 173 -12.87 10.80 14.35
CA ARG A 173 -12.40 11.27 15.67
C ARG A 173 -11.81 12.69 15.68
N LYS A 174 -11.91 13.41 14.56
CA LYS A 174 -11.33 14.76 14.39
C LYS A 174 -9.82 14.81 14.69
N LEU A 175 -9.10 13.74 14.38
CA LEU A 175 -7.65 13.66 14.56
C LEU A 175 -6.93 14.16 13.30
N PRO A 176 -5.97 15.10 13.42
CA PRO A 176 -5.25 15.61 12.26
C PRO A 176 -4.53 14.49 11.52
N THR A 177 -4.70 14.45 10.21
CA THR A 177 -4.18 13.38 9.36
C THR A 177 -3.76 13.95 8.02
N ALA A 178 -2.55 13.63 7.60
CA ALA A 178 -2.04 13.95 6.28
C ALA A 178 -1.96 12.68 5.44
N VAL A 179 -2.14 12.79 4.12
CA VAL A 179 -2.12 11.63 3.22
C VAL A 179 -1.40 11.94 1.90
N GLN A 180 -0.66 10.96 1.40
CA GLN A 180 0.04 10.99 0.12
C GLN A 180 -0.22 9.69 -0.64
N PHE A 181 -1.11 9.78 -1.63
CA PHE A 181 -1.42 8.67 -2.55
C PHE A 181 -0.90 8.92 -3.97
N GLY A 182 -0.39 10.12 -4.24
CA GLY A 182 0.15 10.54 -5.53
C GLY A 182 1.53 11.18 -5.43
N ALA A 183 2.13 11.45 -6.58
CA ALA A 183 3.52 11.91 -6.67
C ALA A 183 3.70 13.43 -6.57
N TYR A 184 2.62 14.20 -6.60
CA TYR A 184 2.70 15.66 -6.74
C TYR A 184 2.12 16.42 -5.55
N TYR A 185 1.21 15.79 -4.82
CA TYR A 185 0.44 16.41 -3.77
C TYR A 185 0.36 15.54 -2.54
N TYR A 186 0.29 16.20 -1.40
CA TYR A 186 -0.22 15.62 -0.18
C TYR A 186 -1.41 16.45 0.32
N LEU A 187 -2.29 15.81 1.06
CA LEU A 187 -3.49 16.43 1.62
C LEU A 187 -3.37 16.45 3.14
N ILE A 188 -3.80 17.53 3.79
CA ILE A 188 -3.95 17.61 5.25
C ILE A 188 -5.43 17.76 5.58
N PHE A 189 -5.93 16.96 6.52
CA PHE A 189 -7.25 17.08 7.13
C PHE A 189 -7.09 17.42 8.61
N ASP A 190 -7.62 18.55 9.05
CA ASP A 190 -7.54 19.00 10.43
C ASP A 190 -8.80 19.81 10.84
N LYS A 191 -8.78 20.44 12.02
CA LYS A 191 -9.87 21.31 12.48
C LYS A 191 -10.11 22.56 11.60
N ARG A 192 -9.15 22.93 10.74
CA ARG A 192 -9.22 24.09 9.84
C ARG A 192 -9.78 23.74 8.47
N GLY A 193 -9.93 22.46 8.15
CA GLY A 193 -10.45 21.99 6.87
C GLY A 193 -9.57 20.93 6.21
N ALA A 194 -9.79 20.73 4.91
CA ALA A 194 -8.83 20.05 4.06
C ALA A 194 -7.96 21.05 3.31
N ARG A 195 -6.68 20.74 3.13
CA ARG A 195 -5.76 21.50 2.26
C ARG A 195 -4.96 20.57 1.39
N VAL A 196 -4.81 20.92 0.13
CA VAL A 196 -3.90 20.30 -0.84
C VAL A 196 -2.62 21.12 -0.87
N ASN A 197 -1.49 20.45 -0.67
CA ASN A 197 -0.16 21.05 -0.70
C ASN A 197 0.72 20.35 -1.73
N SER A 198 1.55 21.13 -2.43
CA SER A 198 2.62 20.57 -3.27
C SER A 198 3.68 19.90 -2.40
N LEU A 199 4.35 18.87 -2.89
CA LEU A 199 5.44 18.22 -2.14
C LEU A 199 6.59 19.15 -1.75
N ASN A 200 6.74 20.29 -2.45
CA ASN A 200 7.76 21.30 -2.19
C ASN A 200 7.32 22.41 -1.21
N ASP A 201 6.06 22.38 -0.76
CA ASP A 201 5.49 23.39 0.14
C ASP A 201 5.21 22.75 1.51
N PRO A 202 6.16 22.82 2.47
CA PRO A 202 5.98 22.26 3.79
C PRO A 202 4.91 23.04 4.57
N ASP A 203 3.94 22.34 5.15
CA ASP A 203 2.90 22.94 5.98
C ASP A 203 3.18 22.64 7.47
N PRO A 204 3.29 23.66 8.34
CA PRO A 204 3.65 23.46 9.74
C PRO A 204 2.63 22.62 10.53
N ARG A 205 1.41 22.46 10.01
CA ARG A 205 0.36 21.63 10.62
C ARG A 205 0.69 20.14 10.61
N LEU A 206 1.69 19.72 9.82
CA LEU A 206 2.17 18.34 9.81
C LEU A 206 2.67 17.89 11.19
N GLY A 207 3.15 18.81 12.04
CA GLY A 207 3.61 18.49 13.40
C GLY A 207 2.55 17.89 14.32
N GLU A 208 1.26 18.00 13.96
CA GLU A 208 0.12 17.40 14.68
C GLU A 208 -0.49 16.21 13.93
N CYS A 209 0.05 15.85 12.76
CA CYS A 209 -0.55 14.90 11.84
C CYS A 209 0.13 13.53 11.88
N TRP A 210 -0.70 12.49 11.82
CA TRP A 210 -0.25 11.22 11.26
C TRP A 210 -0.27 11.32 9.73
N ALA A 211 0.86 11.05 9.10
CA ALA A 211 1.07 11.09 7.67
C ALA A 211 0.99 9.67 7.08
N LEU A 212 -0.02 9.42 6.25
CA LEU A 212 -0.26 8.12 5.62
C LEU A 212 0.23 8.16 4.17
N THR A 213 1.15 7.27 3.80
CA THR A 213 1.74 7.21 2.46
C THR A 213 1.49 5.84 1.83
N ASP A 214 0.95 5.83 0.62
CA ASP A 214 0.76 4.59 -0.17
C ASP A 214 1.86 4.47 -1.23
N SER A 215 2.77 3.51 -1.04
CA SER A 215 3.89 3.30 -1.95
C SER A 215 3.39 2.70 -3.26
N ASN A 216 3.69 3.37 -4.37
CA ASN A 216 3.31 2.96 -5.73
C ASN A 216 4.43 3.32 -6.72
N ASN A 217 4.24 3.11 -8.02
CA ASN A 217 5.31 3.33 -9.01
C ASN A 217 5.88 4.76 -9.00
N ASN A 218 5.13 5.74 -8.52
CA ASN A 218 5.53 7.13 -8.47
C ASN A 218 5.87 7.62 -7.04
N VAL A 219 5.55 6.83 -6.02
CA VAL A 219 5.81 7.14 -4.60
C VAL A 219 6.56 5.97 -4.00
N ILE A 220 7.89 6.07 -3.94
CA ILE A 220 8.72 5.00 -3.35
C ILE A 220 8.73 5.16 -1.83
N GLN A 221 9.00 6.38 -1.37
CA GLN A 221 9.07 6.78 0.04
C GLN A 221 8.15 7.97 0.32
N PRO A 222 7.82 8.26 1.60
CA PRO A 222 7.07 9.46 1.98
C PRO A 222 7.73 10.74 1.46
N CYS A 223 6.95 11.77 1.17
CA CYS A 223 7.50 13.05 0.76
C CYS A 223 8.34 13.70 1.86
N GLU A 224 9.29 14.56 1.48
CA GLU A 224 10.19 15.24 2.42
C GLU A 224 9.44 15.98 3.55
N PRO A 225 8.33 16.71 3.31
CA PRO A 225 7.54 17.29 4.40
C PRO A 225 7.04 16.27 5.43
N PHE A 226 6.65 15.07 5.00
CA PHE A 226 6.21 14.02 5.93
C PHE A 226 7.38 13.52 6.78
N GLN A 227 8.52 13.23 6.15
CA GLN A 227 9.72 12.75 6.85
C GLN A 227 10.22 13.77 7.90
N ASN A 228 10.19 15.05 7.55
CA ASN A 228 10.76 16.10 8.40
C ASN A 228 9.78 16.61 9.47
N LEU A 229 8.50 16.79 9.13
CA LEU A 229 7.57 17.53 9.98
C LEU A 229 6.45 16.70 10.58
N ALA A 230 6.11 15.53 10.02
CA ALA A 230 4.97 14.78 10.54
C ALA A 230 5.24 14.23 11.95
N GLU A 231 4.20 14.21 12.79
CA GLU A 231 4.25 13.60 14.12
C GLU A 231 4.56 12.09 14.01
N ARG A 232 3.92 11.43 13.04
CA ARG A 232 4.11 10.01 12.74
C ARG A 232 3.92 9.76 11.25
N VAL A 233 4.73 8.91 10.65
CA VAL A 233 4.73 8.55 9.23
C VAL A 233 4.47 7.05 9.09
N ILE A 234 3.40 6.70 8.37
CA ILE A 234 3.00 5.33 8.11
C ILE A 234 3.04 5.11 6.60
N LEU A 235 3.91 4.21 6.14
CA LEU A 235 4.07 3.84 4.74
C LEU A 235 3.46 2.44 4.50
N ALA A 236 2.44 2.33 3.66
CA ALA A 236 2.07 1.05 3.08
C ALA A 236 2.98 0.76 1.89
N SER A 237 3.72 -0.35 1.90
CA SER A 237 4.65 -0.70 0.83
C SER A 237 4.50 -2.16 0.37
N PRO A 238 4.68 -2.46 -0.92
CA PRO A 238 4.98 -3.82 -1.38
C PRO A 238 6.14 -4.49 -0.62
N PRO A 239 6.32 -5.83 -0.74
CA PRO A 239 7.33 -6.57 0.00
C PRO A 239 8.77 -6.29 -0.47
N GLU A 240 8.96 -5.66 -1.63
CA GLU A 240 10.29 -5.28 -2.13
C GLU A 240 11.01 -4.34 -1.14
N ARG A 241 12.09 -4.85 -0.54
CA ARG A 241 12.79 -4.20 0.58
C ARG A 241 13.52 -2.95 0.14
N GLU A 242 14.02 -2.93 -1.09
CA GLU A 242 14.77 -1.83 -1.69
C GLU A 242 13.96 -0.52 -1.67
N ARG A 243 12.63 -0.61 -1.61
CA ARG A 243 11.74 0.55 -1.60
C ARG A 243 11.69 1.31 -0.29
N TRP A 244 11.93 0.66 0.85
CA TRP A 244 11.68 1.25 2.18
C TRP A 244 12.80 1.00 3.20
N ARG A 245 13.73 0.09 2.93
CA ARG A 245 14.77 -0.32 3.88
C ARG A 245 15.72 0.82 4.24
N GLU A 246 16.14 1.60 3.27
CA GLU A 246 17.09 2.70 3.51
C GLU A 246 16.42 3.81 4.33
N TRP A 247 15.21 4.19 3.95
CA TRP A 247 14.40 5.16 4.67
C TRP A 247 14.16 4.75 6.13
N ILE A 248 13.71 3.51 6.38
CA ILE A 248 13.41 3.08 7.75
C ILE A 248 14.67 2.99 8.62
N LYS A 249 15.83 2.70 8.02
CA LYS A 249 17.12 2.70 8.71
C LYS A 249 17.55 4.11 9.12
N GLN A 250 17.34 5.10 8.24
CA GLN A 250 17.64 6.50 8.52
C GLN A 250 16.74 7.05 9.63
N GLU A 251 15.46 6.67 9.62
CA GLU A 251 14.46 7.13 10.58
C GLU A 251 14.43 6.34 11.90
N ASN A 252 15.29 5.33 12.06
CA ASN A 252 15.24 4.38 13.18
C ASN A 252 13.82 3.82 13.42
N GLY A 253 13.11 3.52 12.34
CA GLY A 253 11.71 3.09 12.38
C GLY A 253 11.53 1.59 12.54
N CYS A 254 10.27 1.15 12.43
CA CYS A 254 9.89 -0.26 12.48
C CYS A 254 9.09 -0.67 11.24
N TRP A 255 8.91 -1.98 11.04
CA TRP A 255 8.01 -2.49 10.02
C TRP A 255 7.13 -3.60 10.57
N ILE A 256 5.93 -3.69 9.99
CA ILE A 256 4.89 -4.64 10.33
C ILE A 256 4.54 -5.38 9.06
N ILE A 257 4.51 -6.72 9.14
CA ILE A 257 4.10 -7.57 8.03
C ILE A 257 2.61 -7.85 8.18
N SER A 258 1.84 -7.44 7.19
CA SER A 258 0.40 -7.65 7.12
C SER A 258 0.08 -9.11 6.78
N ASN A 259 -0.89 -9.65 7.50
CA ASN A 259 -1.42 -11.01 7.36
C ASN A 259 -2.27 -11.14 6.09
N LEU A 260 -2.32 -12.35 5.53
CA LEU A 260 -3.25 -12.68 4.46
C LEU A 260 -4.70 -12.60 4.97
N PRO A 261 -5.67 -12.20 4.12
CA PRO A 261 -7.07 -12.27 4.49
C PRO A 261 -7.51 -13.73 4.71
N SER A 262 -8.39 -13.95 5.69
CA SER A 262 -8.98 -15.27 5.91
C SER A 262 -9.98 -15.62 4.80
N VAL A 263 -10.30 -16.91 4.63
CA VAL A 263 -11.29 -17.36 3.62
C VAL A 263 -12.65 -16.64 3.77
N PRO A 264 -13.23 -16.49 4.98
CA PRO A 264 -14.46 -15.72 5.16
C PRO A 264 -14.32 -14.23 4.84
N GLU A 265 -13.15 -13.61 5.09
CA GLU A 265 -12.89 -12.22 4.70
C GLU A 265 -12.83 -12.06 3.18
N ILE A 266 -12.18 -12.98 2.48
CA ILE A 266 -12.16 -13.00 1.01
C ILE A 266 -13.59 -13.15 0.47
N ALA A 267 -14.37 -14.09 1.02
CA ALA A 267 -15.76 -14.29 0.64
C ALA A 267 -16.61 -13.02 0.87
N ALA A 268 -16.41 -12.32 1.98
CA ALA A 268 -17.04 -11.03 2.26
C ALA A 268 -16.69 -9.97 1.21
N ILE A 269 -15.40 -9.84 0.84
CA ILE A 269 -14.96 -8.91 -0.19
C ILE A 269 -15.62 -9.22 -1.54
N VAL A 270 -15.62 -10.50 -1.95
CA VAL A 270 -16.23 -10.94 -3.22
C VAL A 270 -17.74 -10.71 -3.21
N LYS A 271 -18.42 -11.04 -2.11
CA LYS A 271 -19.87 -10.83 -1.96
C LYS A 271 -20.25 -9.37 -2.13
N GLU A 272 -19.55 -8.45 -1.47
CA GLU A 272 -19.87 -7.03 -1.59
C GLU A 272 -19.53 -6.45 -2.96
N ARG A 273 -18.46 -6.92 -3.62
CA ARG A 273 -18.15 -6.52 -4.99
C ARG A 273 -19.22 -6.97 -5.99
N ARG A 274 -19.69 -8.21 -5.90
CA ARG A 274 -20.75 -8.73 -6.78
C ARG A 274 -22.07 -7.96 -6.67
N LYS A 275 -22.37 -7.35 -5.53
CA LYS A 275 -23.56 -6.48 -5.38
C LYS A 275 -23.45 -5.19 -6.21
N LEU A 276 -22.24 -4.66 -6.36
CA LEU A 276 -21.98 -3.46 -7.16
C LEU A 276 -21.87 -3.80 -8.63
N GLU A 277 -21.21 -4.92 -8.94
CA GLU A 277 -20.96 -5.39 -10.28
C GLU A 277 -21.35 -6.88 -10.40
N PRO A 278 -22.58 -7.19 -10.87
CA PRO A 278 -23.03 -8.57 -11.02
C PRO A 278 -22.17 -9.42 -11.96
N SER A 279 -21.43 -8.81 -12.88
CA SER A 279 -20.47 -9.47 -13.78
C SER A 279 -19.12 -9.81 -13.15
N TYR A 280 -18.86 -9.38 -11.90
CA TYR A 280 -17.57 -9.56 -11.25
C TYR A 280 -17.25 -11.04 -11.04
N ASP A 281 -16.25 -11.54 -11.79
CA ASP A 281 -15.67 -12.85 -11.61
C ASP A 281 -14.39 -12.76 -10.74
N PRO A 282 -14.41 -13.29 -9.49
CA PRO A 282 -13.24 -13.28 -8.63
C PRO A 282 -12.05 -14.06 -9.21
N SER A 283 -12.26 -15.02 -10.12
CA SER A 283 -11.19 -15.81 -10.74
C SER A 283 -10.22 -14.92 -11.53
N SER A 284 -10.74 -13.88 -12.18
CA SER A 284 -9.96 -12.88 -12.92
C SER A 284 -9.04 -12.05 -12.01
N THR A 285 -9.41 -11.89 -10.74
CA THR A 285 -8.71 -11.05 -9.76
C THR A 285 -7.75 -11.87 -8.88
N LEU A 286 -8.07 -13.15 -8.65
CA LEU A 286 -7.27 -14.08 -7.84
C LEU A 286 -6.21 -14.84 -8.64
N SER A 287 -6.00 -14.46 -9.91
CA SER A 287 -4.89 -14.95 -10.72
C SER A 287 -3.56 -14.50 -10.09
N LEU A 288 -3.03 -15.31 -9.19
CA LEU A 288 -1.68 -15.20 -8.65
C LEU A 288 -0.68 -15.43 -9.79
N SER A 289 -0.41 -14.40 -10.58
CA SER A 289 0.70 -14.43 -11.53
C SER A 289 1.99 -14.44 -10.72
N CYS A 290 2.54 -15.63 -10.52
CA CYS A 290 3.92 -15.78 -10.10
C CYS A 290 4.78 -15.22 -11.22
N ALA A 291 5.29 -13.99 -11.06
CA ALA A 291 6.26 -13.44 -11.98
C ALA A 291 7.54 -14.28 -11.90
N SER A 292 7.69 -15.24 -12.80
CA SER A 292 8.97 -15.90 -13.05
C SER A 292 9.90 -14.85 -13.66
N GLY A 293 10.88 -14.40 -12.86
CA GLY A 293 11.88 -13.44 -13.30
C GLY A 293 12.77 -14.05 -14.38
N ASP A 294 12.54 -13.68 -15.63
CA ASP A 294 13.48 -13.92 -16.71
C ASP A 294 14.41 -12.71 -16.83
N HIS A 295 15.67 -12.88 -16.42
CA HIS A 295 16.69 -11.85 -16.45
C HIS A 295 17.20 -11.66 -17.88
N ARG A 296 16.63 -10.72 -18.65
CA ARG A 296 17.31 -10.05 -19.77
C ARG A 296 16.60 -8.75 -20.19
N LEU A 297 17.30 -7.64 -19.92
CA LEU A 297 17.29 -6.32 -20.57
C LEU A 297 15.92 -5.68 -20.93
N GLY A 298 15.58 -4.63 -20.17
CA GLY A 298 14.56 -3.63 -20.53
C GLY A 298 13.39 -3.57 -19.55
N THR A 299 13.57 -2.92 -18.40
CA THR A 299 12.54 -2.82 -17.36
C THR A 299 11.41 -1.86 -17.75
N SER A 300 10.38 -2.41 -18.39
CA SER A 300 9.02 -1.90 -18.35
C SER A 300 8.17 -2.94 -17.65
N TYR A 301 7.78 -2.69 -16.39
CA TYR A 301 6.86 -3.56 -15.67
C TYR A 301 5.49 -2.90 -15.54
N VAL A 302 4.51 -3.61 -16.08
CA VAL A 302 3.10 -3.29 -16.11
C VAL A 302 2.56 -3.26 -14.68
N ALA A 303 2.07 -2.09 -14.28
CA ALA A 303 1.20 -1.94 -13.11
C ALA A 303 -0.08 -2.76 -13.30
N TRP A 304 -0.68 -3.20 -12.20
CA TRP A 304 -2.02 -3.81 -12.16
C TRP A 304 -3.01 -3.05 -13.06
N ASN A 305 -3.22 -3.55 -14.27
CA ASN A 305 -4.25 -3.18 -15.23
C ASN A 305 -4.61 -4.45 -16.01
N LEU A 306 -5.92 -4.69 -16.12
CA LEU A 306 -6.58 -5.86 -16.70
C LEU A 306 -6.22 -6.10 -18.19
N LEU A 307 -5.93 -7.36 -18.56
CA LEU A 307 -6.42 -8.15 -19.74
C LEU A 307 -5.48 -9.34 -20.10
N PRO A 308 -5.94 -10.37 -20.86
CA PRO A 308 -5.67 -11.79 -20.57
C PRO A 308 -4.65 -12.47 -21.51
N MET A 309 -4.12 -13.63 -21.11
CA MET A 309 -4.22 -14.92 -21.81
C MET A 309 -3.37 -16.00 -21.11
N GLY A 310 -3.80 -17.26 -21.29
CA GLY A 310 -3.50 -18.38 -20.41
C GLY A 310 -2.16 -19.09 -20.61
N ALA A 311 -1.77 -19.84 -19.59
CA ALA A 311 -1.31 -21.23 -19.69
C ALA A 311 -1.18 -21.82 -18.27
N SER A 312 -1.61 -23.08 -18.09
CA SER A 312 -1.64 -23.83 -16.84
C SER A 312 -0.50 -24.86 -16.79
N ILE A 313 0.26 -24.93 -15.69
CA ILE A 313 1.24 -25.99 -15.36
C ILE A 313 1.29 -26.16 -13.81
N PRO A 314 1.42 -27.38 -13.25
CA PRO A 314 1.13 -27.66 -11.84
C PRO A 314 2.29 -27.35 -10.88
N LEU A 315 1.95 -26.88 -9.67
CA LEU A 315 2.89 -26.62 -8.58
C LEU A 315 2.98 -27.82 -7.63
N LYS A 316 4.20 -28.37 -7.45
CA LYS A 316 4.56 -29.23 -6.31
C LYS A 316 5.31 -28.39 -5.29
N GLY A 317 4.75 -28.21 -4.09
CA GLY A 317 5.44 -27.58 -2.97
C GLY A 317 4.65 -27.70 -1.66
N LYS A 318 5.28 -28.22 -0.61
CA LYS A 318 4.69 -28.38 0.73
C LYS A 318 4.48 -27.02 1.38
N GLN A 319 3.24 -26.68 1.77
CA GLN A 319 2.95 -25.51 2.61
C GLN A 319 2.64 -25.92 4.05
N GLN A 320 3.24 -25.22 5.02
CA GLN A 320 3.03 -25.41 6.45
C GLN A 320 1.75 -24.72 6.92
N ALA A 321 1.03 -25.36 7.85
CA ALA A 321 -0.17 -24.81 8.48
C ALA A 321 0.18 -23.55 9.30
N LEU A 322 -0.32 -22.39 8.87
CA LEU A 322 -0.17 -21.13 9.59
C LEU A 322 -1.18 -21.08 10.76
N ARG A 323 -0.68 -21.09 11.99
CA ARG A 323 -1.46 -20.66 13.16
C ARG A 323 -1.62 -19.14 13.10
N TYR A 324 -2.83 -18.63 13.35
CA TYR A 324 -3.09 -17.21 13.51
C TYR A 324 -2.18 -16.64 14.61
N THR A 325 -1.21 -15.84 14.20
CA THR A 325 -0.33 -15.09 15.11
C THR A 325 -0.61 -13.61 14.89
N TYR A 326 -0.64 -12.85 15.99
CA TYR A 326 -0.81 -11.40 15.94
C TYR A 326 0.24 -10.77 15.02
N PRO A 327 -0.07 -9.62 14.37
CA PRO A 327 0.90 -8.90 13.56
C PRO A 327 2.19 -8.72 14.36
N THR A 328 3.29 -9.24 13.82
CA THR A 328 4.58 -9.17 14.52
C THR A 328 5.23 -7.83 14.18
N ILE A 329 5.39 -6.98 15.19
CA ILE A 329 6.14 -5.74 15.06
C ILE A 329 7.63 -6.09 15.07
N HIS A 330 8.31 -5.78 13.99
CA HIS A 330 9.76 -5.97 13.88
C HIS A 330 10.46 -4.63 14.03
N ARG A 331 11.32 -4.53 15.05
CA ARG A 331 12.24 -3.40 15.20
C ARG A 331 13.58 -3.77 14.60
N LEU A 332 14.20 -2.85 13.85
CA LEU A 332 15.59 -3.03 13.43
C LEU A 332 16.45 -2.96 14.70
N SER A 333 16.88 -4.11 15.20
CA SER A 333 18.05 -4.16 16.08
C SER A 333 19.28 -3.84 15.24
N SER A 334 20.33 -3.27 15.82
CA SER A 334 21.59 -2.95 15.13
C SER A 334 22.32 -4.16 14.53
N LYS A 335 21.77 -5.38 14.69
CA LYS A 335 22.25 -6.63 14.11
C LYS A 335 21.53 -6.95 12.79
N ASP A 336 22.31 -7.38 11.81
CA ASP A 336 21.93 -7.46 10.40
C ASP A 336 20.69 -8.37 10.15
N PRO A 337 19.61 -7.88 9.52
CA PRO A 337 18.36 -8.62 9.29
C PRO A 337 18.42 -9.83 8.34
N LEU A 338 19.59 -10.14 7.77
CA LEU A 338 19.77 -11.27 6.84
C LEU A 338 19.56 -12.63 7.52
N GLU A 339 19.82 -12.72 8.83
CA GLU A 339 19.63 -13.96 9.59
C GLU A 339 18.15 -14.37 9.70
N TYR A 340 17.25 -13.43 9.95
CA TYR A 340 15.88 -13.78 10.39
C TYR A 340 14.97 -14.28 9.26
N MET A 341 15.06 -13.74 8.04
CA MET A 341 14.27 -14.26 6.91
C MET A 341 14.88 -15.50 6.26
N SER A 342 16.20 -15.68 6.36
CA SER A 342 16.86 -16.95 5.98
C SER A 342 16.51 -18.08 6.95
N GLN A 343 16.43 -17.79 8.27
CA GLN A 343 16.08 -18.78 9.29
C GLN A 343 14.66 -19.35 9.16
N ARG A 344 13.67 -18.58 8.69
CA ARG A 344 12.33 -19.15 8.39
C ARG A 344 12.31 -20.09 7.18
N SER A 345 13.33 -20.08 6.33
CA SER A 345 13.40 -20.96 5.17
C SER A 345 14.18 -22.27 5.39
N ASN A 346 14.98 -22.43 6.46
CA ASN A 346 16.00 -23.50 6.51
C ASN A 346 16.25 -24.25 7.83
N THR A 347 15.40 -24.19 8.87
CA THR A 347 15.62 -25.01 10.09
C THR A 347 14.52 -26.05 10.33
N PRO A 348 14.84 -27.37 10.41
CA PRO A 348 13.94 -28.36 11.00
C PRO A 348 13.94 -28.18 12.53
N ALA A 349 12.77 -27.89 13.11
CA ALA A 349 12.62 -27.69 14.54
C ALA A 349 12.79 -29.02 15.29
N SER A 350 13.91 -29.16 16.00
CA SER A 350 14.05 -30.06 17.14
C SER A 350 13.36 -29.43 18.36
N PHE A 351 12.38 -30.14 18.90
CA PHE A 351 11.70 -29.79 20.14
C PHE A 351 12.63 -29.99 21.34
N SER A 352 12.70 -29.00 22.24
CA SER A 352 13.07 -29.24 23.64
C SER A 352 12.10 -28.47 24.53
N PHE A 353 11.35 -29.22 25.34
CA PHE A 353 10.50 -28.74 26.40
C PHE A 353 11.37 -28.46 27.63
N ALA A 354 11.25 -27.27 28.21
CA ALA A 354 11.62 -27.03 29.60
C ALA A 354 10.45 -26.32 30.30
N LEU A 355 9.65 -27.12 31.00
CA LEU A 355 8.73 -26.68 32.03
C LEU A 355 9.53 -26.16 33.23
N HIS A 356 9.19 -24.98 33.75
CA HIS A 356 9.27 -24.74 35.20
C HIS A 356 8.09 -23.88 35.67
N ARG A 357 7.22 -24.53 36.44
CA ARG A 357 6.38 -23.92 37.47
C ARG A 357 7.29 -23.41 38.58
N MET A 358 6.92 -22.30 39.23
CA MET A 358 6.51 -22.35 40.63
C MET A 358 5.80 -21.06 41.04
N ALA A 359 4.73 -21.26 41.79
CA ALA A 359 4.00 -20.25 42.55
C ALA A 359 4.71 -20.04 43.90
N VAL A 360 4.76 -18.79 44.37
CA VAL A 360 4.10 -18.28 45.60
C VAL A 360 3.74 -16.83 45.32
#